data_AF-A0A1N6GSU0-F1
#
_entry.id   AF-A0A1N6GSU0-F1
#
_cell.length_a   1.000
_cell.length_b   1.000
_cell.length_c   1.000
_cell.angle_alpha   90.00
_cell.angle_beta   90.00
_cell.angle_gamma   90.00
#
_symmetry.space_group_name_H-M   'P 1'
#
loop_
_entity.id
_entity.type
_entity.pdbx_description
1 polymer ?
#
loop_
_entity_poly.entity_id
_entity_poly.type
_entity_poly.pdbx_seq_one_letter_code
_entity_poly.pdbx_strand_id
1 'polypeptide(L)'
;MKIERVLFWFRDGQEKLINLNNDFFGLSVLCTRLLNKNYSGKKIGFINIDFMTDNTYDYYPILKRESVEILDKDLRYFGTFDNADFNTLDKVDKQLYIWDKGHKYLFEMAVVSNNIELQQAVEYSYQEGLNLKLIPDYETIYTEFHYNSKPYKASIWICFADDYMYSKLIVENSGRKIFEKEIARTNLGVEFFLVIYKKITVENDCLIIRGPKDVDHLPFRIALKDIIF
;
A
#
# COMPACT_ATOMS: atom_id res chain seq x y z
N MET A 1 -12.90 -0.54 -5.23
CA MET A 1 -12.45 -0.11 -3.89
C MET A 1 -13.48 0.84 -3.31
N LYS A 2 -13.80 0.69 -2.02
CA LYS A 2 -14.74 1.54 -1.28
C LYS A 2 -14.03 2.59 -0.43
N ILE A 3 -12.84 2.29 0.07
CA ILE A 3 -11.92 3.27 0.65
C ILE A 3 -10.91 3.59 -0.46
N GLU A 4 -10.82 4.84 -0.91
CA GLU A 4 -9.87 5.16 -1.98
C GLU A 4 -8.44 5.05 -1.49
N ARG A 5 -8.10 5.70 -0.36
CA ARG A 5 -6.72 5.69 0.18
C ARG A 5 -6.67 5.86 1.70
N VAL A 6 -5.64 5.25 2.28
CA VAL A 6 -5.12 5.58 3.61
C VAL A 6 -3.72 6.15 3.46
N LEU A 7 -3.46 7.29 4.11
CA LEU A 7 -2.19 8.02 4.04
C LEU A 7 -1.66 8.27 5.45
N PHE A 8 -0.36 8.03 5.62
CA PHE A 8 0.35 8.30 6.87
C PHE A 8 1.21 9.55 6.68
N TRP A 9 1.02 10.53 7.55
CA TRP A 9 1.67 11.83 7.47
C TRP A 9 2.49 12.11 8.72
N PHE A 10 3.74 12.52 8.56
CA PHE A 10 4.65 12.77 9.66
C PHE A 10 5.06 14.24 9.73
N ARG A 11 5.07 14.81 10.94
CA ARG A 11 5.38 16.22 11.16
C ARG A 11 6.10 16.47 12.48
N ASP A 12 7.05 17.40 12.46
CA ASP A 12 7.70 17.94 13.66
C ASP A 12 7.69 19.46 13.63
N GLY A 13 6.83 20.09 14.45
CA GLY A 13 6.62 21.53 14.39
C GLY A 13 6.09 21.97 13.02
N GLN A 14 6.82 22.88 12.37
CA GLN A 14 6.52 23.29 10.99
C GLN A 14 7.02 22.31 9.93
N GLU A 15 7.97 21.45 10.28
CA GLU A 15 8.66 20.58 9.34
C GLU A 15 7.77 19.39 8.95
N LYS A 16 7.60 19.18 7.66
CA LYS A 16 7.02 17.95 7.13
C LYS A 16 8.13 16.91 7.01
N LEU A 17 8.00 15.78 7.71
CA LEU A 17 8.98 14.70 7.69
C LEU A 17 8.74 13.80 6.47
N ILE A 18 9.00 14.33 5.27
CA ILE A 18 8.67 13.69 3.98
C ILE A 18 9.35 12.32 3.85
N ASN A 19 10.56 12.15 4.39
CA ASN A 19 11.26 10.87 4.37
C ASN A 19 10.45 9.78 5.09
N LEU A 20 9.89 10.09 6.26
CA LEU A 20 9.03 9.13 6.98
C LEU A 20 7.73 8.83 6.21
N ASN A 21 7.12 9.84 5.55
CA ASN A 21 5.95 9.58 4.69
C ASN A 21 6.28 8.54 3.60
N ASN A 22 7.47 8.66 3.00
CA ASN A 22 7.91 7.75 1.95
C ASN A 22 8.25 6.37 2.52
N ASP A 23 8.99 6.32 3.63
CA ASP A 23 9.41 5.07 4.30
C ASP A 23 8.19 4.20 4.71
N PHE A 24 7.09 4.84 5.12
CA PHE A 24 5.85 4.16 5.51
C PHE A 24 4.77 4.13 4.44
N PHE A 25 5.07 4.56 3.21
CA PHE A 25 4.11 4.54 2.11
C PHE A 25 3.63 3.11 1.79
N GLY A 26 4.53 2.13 1.78
CA GLY A 26 4.15 0.73 1.57
C GLY A 26 3.16 0.23 2.63
N LEU A 27 3.35 0.64 3.90
CA LEU A 27 2.48 0.28 5.00
C LEU A 27 1.07 0.90 4.85
N SER A 28 0.98 2.14 4.35
CA SER A 28 -0.31 2.78 4.08
C SER A 28 -1.05 2.12 2.91
N VAL A 29 -0.32 1.65 1.88
CA VAL A 29 -0.86 0.85 0.77
C VAL A 29 -1.37 -0.51 1.27
N LEU A 30 -0.61 -1.19 2.14
CA LEU A 30 -1.04 -2.43 2.77
C LEU A 30 -2.34 -2.21 3.56
N CYS A 31 -2.38 -1.19 4.43
CA CYS A 31 -3.57 -0.83 5.20
C CYS A 31 -4.79 -0.60 4.30
N THR A 32 -4.63 0.22 3.26
CA THR A 32 -5.70 0.52 2.28
C THR A 32 -6.26 -0.76 1.67
N ARG A 33 -5.39 -1.68 1.25
CA ARG A 33 -5.80 -2.95 0.62
C ARG A 33 -6.51 -3.86 1.62
N LEU A 34 -5.98 -4.01 2.83
CA LEU A 34 -6.55 -4.88 3.85
C LEU A 34 -7.89 -4.37 4.36
N LEU A 35 -8.04 -3.06 4.58
CA LEU A 35 -9.34 -2.46 4.90
C LEU A 35 -10.36 -2.76 3.80
N ASN A 36 -9.99 -2.57 2.52
CA ASN A 36 -10.91 -2.83 1.40
C ASN A 36 -11.29 -4.31 1.22
N LYS A 37 -10.55 -5.27 1.79
CA LYS A 37 -10.94 -6.69 1.77
C LYS A 37 -12.19 -6.95 2.62
N ASN A 38 -12.34 -6.25 3.74
CA ASN A 38 -13.42 -6.49 4.70
C ASN A 38 -14.44 -5.34 4.79
N TYR A 39 -14.09 -4.15 4.31
CA TYR A 39 -14.95 -2.97 4.40
C TYR A 39 -16.12 -3.02 3.42
N SER A 40 -17.33 -3.07 3.96
CA SER A 40 -18.59 -3.14 3.21
C SER A 40 -19.47 -1.89 3.33
N GLY A 41 -19.01 -0.85 4.03
CA GLY A 41 -19.79 0.38 4.25
C GLY A 41 -19.88 1.33 3.05
N LYS A 42 -20.17 2.60 3.33
CA LYS A 42 -20.26 3.70 2.35
C LYS A 42 -18.88 4.07 1.81
N LYS A 43 -18.81 4.68 0.64
CA LYS A 43 -17.54 5.11 0.05
C LYS A 43 -16.86 6.15 0.97
N ILE A 44 -15.58 5.90 1.28
CA ILE A 44 -14.67 6.82 1.96
C ILE A 44 -13.65 7.26 0.92
N GLY A 45 -13.41 8.57 0.81
CA GLY A 45 -12.37 9.11 -0.06
C GLY A 45 -11.00 8.81 0.54
N PHE A 46 -10.53 9.72 1.38
CA PHE A 46 -9.24 9.65 2.04
C PHE A 46 -9.38 9.41 3.53
N ILE A 47 -8.55 8.53 4.07
CA ILE A 47 -8.26 8.45 5.50
C ILE A 47 -6.84 8.96 5.71
N ASN A 48 -6.70 10.06 6.42
CA ASN A 48 -5.41 10.67 6.74
C ASN A 48 -5.08 10.39 8.21
N ILE A 49 -3.94 9.77 8.47
CA ILE A 49 -3.45 9.55 9.82
C ILE A 49 -2.20 10.40 9.99
N ASP A 50 -2.31 11.44 10.78
CA ASP A 50 -1.20 12.32 11.10
C ASP A 50 -0.49 11.83 12.37
N PHE A 51 0.81 11.63 12.26
CA PHE A 51 1.76 11.34 13.34
C PHE A 51 2.58 12.61 13.58
N MET A 52 2.20 13.37 14.60
CA MET A 52 2.78 14.69 14.89
C MET A 52 3.57 14.67 16.21
N THR A 53 4.68 15.40 16.29
CA THR A 53 5.36 15.62 17.59
C THR A 53 4.62 16.65 18.44
N ASP A 54 4.93 16.72 19.73
CA ASP A 54 4.42 17.77 20.63
C ASP A 54 4.72 19.19 20.11
N ASN A 55 5.91 19.41 19.52
CA ASN A 55 6.29 20.68 18.90
C ASN A 55 5.29 21.15 17.83
N THR A 56 4.62 20.21 17.16
CA THR A 56 3.61 20.52 16.14
C THR A 56 2.39 21.19 16.76
N TYR A 57 1.92 20.67 17.89
CA TYR A 57 0.76 21.20 18.60
C TYR A 57 1.09 22.53 19.29
N ASP A 58 2.32 22.68 19.77
CA ASP A 58 2.80 23.95 20.33
C ASP A 58 2.85 25.04 19.25
N TYR A 59 3.28 24.69 18.03
CA TYR A 59 3.31 25.62 16.91
C TYR A 59 1.92 25.93 16.33
N TYR A 60 1.03 24.93 16.29
CA TYR A 60 -0.32 25.04 15.73
C TYR A 60 -1.39 24.73 16.79
N PRO A 61 -1.61 25.62 17.78
CA PRO A 61 -2.48 25.34 18.94
C PRO A 61 -3.96 25.18 18.60
N ILE A 62 -4.37 25.52 17.37
CA ILE A 62 -5.72 25.28 16.87
C ILE A 62 -5.98 23.79 16.60
N LEU A 63 -4.92 23.01 16.33
CA LEU A 63 -5.02 21.57 16.14
C LEU A 63 -5.30 20.88 17.47
N LYS A 64 -6.34 20.07 17.51
CA LYS A 64 -6.68 19.29 18.70
C LYS A 64 -5.89 17.98 18.69
N ARG A 65 -5.13 17.76 19.76
CA ARG A 65 -4.36 16.54 19.98
C ARG A 65 -5.27 15.32 20.16
N GLU A 66 -4.87 14.17 19.63
CA GLU A 66 -5.59 12.89 19.66
C GLU A 66 -7.07 13.09 19.30
N SER A 67 -7.32 13.63 18.11
CA SER A 67 -8.67 14.02 17.68
C SER A 67 -9.00 13.61 16.26
N VAL A 68 -10.30 13.43 16.03
CA VAL A 68 -10.87 13.06 14.73
C VAL A 68 -11.48 14.30 14.06
N GLU A 69 -11.18 14.49 12.78
CA GLU A 69 -11.91 15.37 11.89
C GLU A 69 -12.59 14.56 10.79
N ILE A 70 -13.87 14.87 10.52
CA ILE A 70 -14.68 14.25 9.47
C ILE A 70 -15.05 15.35 8.48
N LEU A 71 -14.59 15.23 7.25
CA LEU A 71 -14.78 16.22 6.17
C LEU A 71 -15.48 15.55 4.99
N ASP A 72 -16.81 15.63 4.91
CA ASP A 72 -17.63 14.92 3.92
C ASP A 72 -17.35 13.41 3.89
N LYS A 73 -16.53 12.94 2.94
CA LYS A 73 -16.15 11.54 2.76
C LYS A 73 -14.75 11.22 3.25
N ASP A 74 -14.06 12.22 3.78
CA ASP A 74 -12.69 12.10 4.24
C ASP A 74 -12.64 12.06 5.76
N LEU A 75 -11.75 11.23 6.27
CA LEU A 75 -11.44 11.09 7.68
C LEU A 75 -10.01 11.57 7.91
N ARG A 76 -9.80 12.28 9.02
CA ARG A 76 -8.47 12.64 9.48
C ARG A 76 -8.33 12.40 10.98
N TYR A 77 -7.20 11.87 11.38
CA TYR A 77 -6.82 11.74 12.79
C TYR A 77 -5.55 12.53 13.07
N PHE A 78 -5.57 13.39 14.09
CA PHE A 78 -4.41 14.13 14.58
C PHE A 78 -3.78 13.39 15.76
N GLY A 79 -2.86 12.48 15.47
CA GLY A 79 -2.17 11.67 16.47
C GLY A 79 -0.81 12.23 16.85
N THR A 80 -0.30 11.77 17.99
CA THR A 80 1.02 12.12 18.51
C THR A 80 2.04 11.01 18.35
N PHE A 81 3.31 11.34 18.17
CA PHE A 81 4.42 10.40 18.38
C PHE A 81 5.64 11.11 18.95
N ASP A 82 6.45 10.36 19.71
CA ASP A 82 7.73 10.84 20.22
C ASP A 82 8.82 10.52 19.20
N ASN A 83 9.37 11.56 18.58
CA ASN A 83 10.38 11.41 17.53
C ASN A 83 11.73 10.93 18.09
N ALA A 84 12.08 11.29 19.33
CA ALA A 84 13.34 10.85 19.94
C ALA A 84 13.29 9.34 20.20
N ASP A 85 12.25 8.88 20.89
CA ASP A 85 12.04 7.46 21.18
C ASP A 85 11.87 6.66 19.89
N PHE A 86 11.06 7.16 18.95
CA PHE A 86 10.84 6.49 17.66
C PHE A 86 12.15 6.27 16.89
N ASN A 87 13.07 7.23 16.94
CA ASN A 87 14.35 7.10 16.25
C ASN A 87 15.32 6.09 16.88
N THR A 88 15.08 5.67 18.13
CA THR A 88 15.87 4.60 18.79
C THR A 88 15.48 3.20 18.32
N LEU A 89 14.28 3.05 17.75
CA LEU A 89 13.75 1.76 17.29
C LEU A 89 14.44 1.30 16.00
N ASP A 90 14.59 -0.02 15.85
CA ASP A 90 14.99 -0.61 14.58
C ASP A 90 13.85 -0.54 13.55
N LYS A 91 14.13 -0.95 12.31
CA LYS A 91 13.15 -0.84 11.23
C LYS A 91 11.88 -1.67 11.48
N VAL A 92 12.02 -2.87 12.03
CA VAL A 92 10.87 -3.77 12.29
C VAL A 92 10.02 -3.19 13.40
N ASP A 93 10.66 -2.73 14.47
CA ASP A 93 9.98 -2.10 15.61
C ASP A 93 9.31 -0.79 15.21
N LYS A 94 9.92 0.01 14.33
CA LYS A 94 9.28 1.21 13.76
C LYS A 94 8.02 0.87 12.96
N GLN A 95 8.06 -0.18 12.14
CA GLN A 95 6.89 -0.62 11.37
C GLN A 95 5.75 -1.07 12.29
N LEU A 96 6.06 -1.87 13.30
CA LEU A 96 5.08 -2.29 14.30
C LEU A 96 4.52 -1.10 15.08
N TYR A 97 5.37 -0.17 15.53
CA TYR A 97 4.94 1.04 16.24
C TYR A 97 3.94 1.87 15.43
N ILE A 98 4.22 2.11 14.14
CA ILE A 98 3.32 2.86 13.25
C ILE A 98 2.04 2.07 12.96
N TRP A 99 2.14 0.75 12.81
CA TRP A 99 0.99 -0.12 12.60
C TRP A 99 0.02 -0.10 13.79
N ASP A 100 0.54 -0.26 15.01
CA ASP A 100 -0.23 -0.28 16.25
C ASP A 100 -0.92 1.07 16.50
N LYS A 101 -0.18 2.18 16.33
CA LYS A 101 -0.77 3.52 16.44
C LYS A 101 -1.79 3.79 15.34
N GLY A 102 -1.46 3.46 14.09
CA GLY A 102 -2.37 3.59 12.96
C GLY A 102 -3.68 2.83 13.20
N HIS A 103 -3.61 1.60 13.73
CA HIS A 103 -4.77 0.81 14.14
C HIS A 103 -5.60 1.52 15.20
N LYS A 104 -4.99 1.96 16.30
CA LYS A 104 -5.68 2.71 17.37
C LYS A 104 -6.43 3.92 16.80
N TYR A 105 -5.75 4.72 15.98
CA TYR A 105 -6.30 5.95 15.39
C TYR A 105 -7.44 5.67 14.41
N LEU A 106 -7.29 4.65 13.56
CA LEU A 106 -8.34 4.18 12.66
C LEU A 106 -9.57 3.70 13.41
N PHE A 107 -9.37 2.92 14.48
CA PHE A 107 -10.46 2.39 15.29
C PHE A 107 -11.23 3.54 15.95
N GLU A 108 -10.53 4.51 16.51
CA GLU A 108 -11.16 5.69 17.11
C GLU A 108 -11.94 6.51 16.08
N MET A 109 -11.38 6.75 14.88
CA MET A 109 -12.14 7.37 13.78
C MET A 109 -13.43 6.61 13.46
N ALA A 110 -13.37 5.28 13.44
CA ALA A 110 -14.51 4.42 13.16
C ALA A 110 -15.57 4.47 14.28
N VAL A 111 -15.16 4.64 15.53
CA VAL A 111 -16.06 4.84 16.68
C VAL A 111 -16.72 6.23 16.60
N VAL A 112 -15.94 7.30 16.46
CA VAL A 112 -16.45 8.68 16.42
C VAL A 112 -17.40 8.90 15.24
N SER A 113 -17.12 8.28 14.10
CA SER A 113 -17.97 8.33 12.91
C SER A 113 -19.19 7.38 12.96
N ASN A 114 -19.35 6.59 14.03
CA ASN A 114 -20.38 5.55 14.17
C ASN A 114 -20.40 4.57 12.97
N ASN A 115 -19.23 4.24 12.43
CA ASN A 115 -19.06 3.41 11.24
C ASN A 115 -18.65 1.99 11.64
N ILE A 116 -19.64 1.14 11.94
CA ILE A 116 -19.44 -0.23 12.42
C ILE A 116 -18.68 -1.07 11.41
N GLU A 117 -18.96 -0.90 10.12
CA GLU A 117 -18.25 -1.60 9.04
C GLU A 117 -16.77 -1.22 9.00
N LEU A 118 -16.43 0.04 9.31
CA LEU A 118 -15.04 0.47 9.38
C LEU A 118 -14.37 -0.11 10.63
N GLN A 119 -15.04 -0.18 11.79
CA GLN A 119 -14.49 -0.81 12.99
C GLN A 119 -14.11 -2.27 12.71
N GLN A 120 -15.01 -3.04 12.08
CA GLN A 120 -14.75 -4.43 11.69
C GLN A 120 -13.62 -4.56 10.67
N ALA A 121 -13.55 -3.65 9.69
CA ALA A 121 -12.48 -3.64 8.71
C ALA A 121 -11.11 -3.32 9.34
N VAL A 122 -11.07 -2.41 10.31
CA VAL A 122 -9.86 -2.00 11.03
C VAL A 122 -9.29 -3.16 11.83
N GLU A 123 -10.11 -3.84 12.64
CA GLU A 123 -9.72 -5.02 13.41
C GLU A 123 -9.19 -6.13 12.51
N TYR A 124 -9.93 -6.45 11.43
CA TYR A 124 -9.47 -7.42 10.43
C TYR A 124 -8.12 -7.01 9.82
N SER A 125 -8.00 -5.75 9.41
CA SER A 125 -6.79 -5.27 8.73
C SER A 125 -5.57 -5.37 9.62
N TYR A 126 -5.70 -5.05 10.91
CA TYR A 126 -4.61 -5.09 11.88
C TYR A 126 -4.08 -6.51 12.04
N GLN A 127 -4.96 -7.48 12.31
CA GLN A 127 -4.59 -8.88 12.50
C GLN A 127 -3.98 -9.48 11.22
N GLU A 128 -4.60 -9.21 10.07
CA GLU A 128 -4.09 -9.71 8.79
C GLU A 128 -2.74 -9.07 8.41
N GLY A 129 -2.52 -7.80 8.75
CA GLY A 129 -1.23 -7.14 8.59
C GLY A 129 -0.13 -7.84 9.38
N LEU A 130 -0.40 -8.21 10.64
CA LEU A 130 0.55 -8.96 11.47
C LEU A 130 0.80 -10.38 10.92
N ASN A 131 -0.24 -11.06 10.42
CA ASN A 131 -0.09 -12.37 9.76
C ASN A 131 0.82 -12.29 8.53
N LEU A 132 0.72 -11.20 7.78
CA LEU A 132 1.56 -10.89 6.61
C LEU A 132 2.94 -10.32 7.00
N LYS A 133 3.25 -10.22 8.31
CA LYS A 133 4.48 -9.63 8.83
C LYS A 133 4.73 -8.22 8.30
N LEU A 134 3.65 -7.47 8.07
CA LEU A 134 3.66 -6.12 7.51
C LEU A 134 4.36 -5.99 6.14
N ILE A 135 4.46 -7.09 5.37
CA ILE A 135 5.01 -7.06 4.01
C ILE A 135 3.95 -6.46 3.07
N PRO A 136 4.21 -5.29 2.46
CA PRO A 136 3.21 -4.59 1.66
C PRO A 136 3.08 -5.10 0.22
N ASP A 137 4.01 -5.95 -0.22
CA ASP A 137 4.08 -6.51 -1.56
C ASP A 137 2.78 -7.17 -2.01
N TYR A 138 2.45 -7.03 -3.30
CA TYR A 138 1.22 -7.62 -3.83
C TYR A 138 1.13 -7.84 -5.32
N GLU A 139 0.36 -8.86 -5.67
CA GLU A 139 -0.14 -9.09 -7.02
C GLU A 139 -1.17 -8.02 -7.41
N THR A 140 -0.88 -7.24 -8.45
CA THR A 140 -1.78 -6.20 -8.95
C THR A 140 -2.71 -6.70 -10.06
N ILE A 141 -2.20 -7.51 -10.98
CA ILE A 141 -2.97 -8.13 -12.07
C ILE A 141 -2.38 -9.50 -12.37
N TYR A 142 -3.20 -10.41 -12.88
CA TYR A 142 -2.75 -11.70 -13.39
C TYR A 142 -3.57 -12.14 -14.60
N THR A 143 -3.05 -13.12 -15.32
CA THR A 143 -3.77 -13.86 -16.34
C THR A 143 -3.36 -15.33 -16.30
N GLU A 144 -4.30 -16.21 -16.59
CA GLU A 144 -4.04 -17.63 -16.77
C GLU A 144 -3.98 -17.95 -18.26
N PHE A 145 -3.08 -18.84 -18.66
CA PHE A 145 -2.90 -19.24 -20.05
C PHE A 145 -2.40 -20.67 -20.16
N HIS A 146 -2.52 -21.24 -21.35
CA HIS A 146 -1.97 -22.56 -21.67
C HIS A 146 -0.82 -22.42 -22.64
N TYR A 147 0.26 -23.18 -22.41
CA TYR A 147 1.38 -23.32 -23.32
C TYR A 147 1.81 -24.78 -23.36
N ASN A 148 1.91 -25.37 -24.55
CA ASN A 148 2.14 -26.82 -24.73
C ASN A 148 1.20 -27.69 -23.87
N SER A 149 -0.09 -27.33 -23.85
CA SER A 149 -1.14 -28.01 -23.07
C SER A 149 -0.95 -28.02 -21.55
N LYS A 150 -0.01 -27.22 -21.02
CA LYS A 150 0.19 -27.04 -19.57
C LYS A 150 -0.40 -25.68 -19.14
N PRO A 151 -1.06 -25.59 -17.97
CA PRO A 151 -1.59 -24.34 -17.44
C PRO A 151 -0.49 -23.51 -16.77
N TYR A 152 -0.56 -22.20 -16.94
CA TYR A 152 0.35 -21.23 -16.32
C TYR A 152 -0.42 -20.02 -15.81
N LYS A 153 0.14 -19.35 -14.81
CA LYS A 153 -0.30 -18.03 -14.34
C LYS A 153 0.83 -17.05 -14.55
N ALA A 154 0.57 -15.96 -15.27
CA ALA A 154 1.46 -14.80 -15.30
C ALA A 154 0.86 -13.70 -14.44
N SER A 155 1.65 -13.11 -13.56
CA SER A 155 1.22 -12.06 -12.64
C SER A 155 2.22 -10.92 -12.56
N ILE A 156 1.72 -9.71 -12.33
CA ILE A 156 2.53 -8.56 -11.99
C ILE A 156 2.42 -8.31 -10.50
N TRP A 157 3.57 -8.21 -9.85
CA TRP A 157 3.69 -7.86 -8.46
C TRP A 157 4.27 -6.46 -8.31
N ILE A 158 3.72 -5.68 -7.39
CA ILE A 158 4.35 -4.46 -6.88
C ILE A 158 5.03 -4.83 -5.57
N CYS A 159 6.30 -4.48 -5.45
CA CYS A 159 7.14 -4.78 -4.31
C CYS A 159 7.73 -3.49 -3.75
N PHE A 160 7.92 -3.45 -2.44
CA PHE A 160 8.47 -2.30 -1.73
C PHE A 160 9.82 -2.68 -1.13
N ALA A 161 10.88 -2.01 -1.60
CA ALA A 161 12.18 -2.02 -0.99
C ALA A 161 12.31 -0.83 -0.02
N ASP A 162 13.47 -0.72 0.61
CA ASP A 162 13.75 0.27 1.65
C ASP A 162 13.70 1.71 1.12
N ASP A 163 14.17 1.92 -0.10
CA ASP A 163 14.38 3.24 -0.71
C ASP A 163 13.63 3.41 -2.06
N TYR A 164 13.01 2.35 -2.57
CA TYR A 164 12.26 2.38 -3.82
C TYR A 164 11.13 1.35 -3.84
N MET A 165 10.24 1.47 -4.82
CA MET A 165 9.31 0.40 -5.18
C MET A 165 9.56 -0.04 -6.61
N TYR A 166 9.25 -1.30 -6.88
CA TYR A 166 9.49 -1.91 -8.17
C TYR A 166 8.41 -2.92 -8.50
N SER A 167 8.41 -3.35 -9.75
CA SER A 167 7.44 -4.29 -10.28
C SER A 167 8.14 -5.52 -10.83
N LYS A 168 7.53 -6.69 -10.67
CA LYS A 168 8.03 -7.95 -11.19
C LYS A 168 6.97 -8.68 -11.98
N LEU A 169 7.37 -9.26 -13.12
CA LEU A 169 6.63 -10.34 -13.77
C LEU A 169 7.02 -11.65 -13.11
N ILE A 170 6.02 -12.37 -12.63
CA ILE A 170 6.16 -13.73 -12.12
C ILE A 170 5.35 -14.65 -13.03
N VAL A 171 5.94 -15.77 -13.43
CA VAL A 171 5.22 -16.86 -14.10
C VAL A 171 5.30 -18.11 -13.26
N GLU A 172 4.14 -18.74 -13.07
CA GLU A 172 3.96 -19.90 -12.21
C GLU A 172 3.32 -21.05 -12.99
N ASN A 173 3.70 -22.28 -12.65
CA ASN A 173 3.06 -23.51 -13.11
C ASN A 173 2.69 -24.34 -11.88
N SER A 174 1.41 -24.69 -11.74
CA SER A 174 0.90 -25.46 -10.59
C SER A 174 1.31 -24.88 -9.22
N GLY A 175 1.29 -23.54 -9.10
CA GLY A 175 1.69 -22.81 -7.89
C GLY A 175 3.20 -22.72 -7.64
N ARG A 176 4.04 -23.25 -8.54
CA ARG A 176 5.49 -23.11 -8.48
C ARG A 176 5.95 -21.97 -9.40
N LYS A 177 6.66 -20.99 -8.84
CA LYS A 177 7.37 -19.97 -9.61
C LYS A 177 8.44 -20.59 -10.51
N ILE A 178 8.33 -20.37 -11.81
CA ILE A 178 9.28 -20.85 -12.83
C ILE A 178 10.07 -19.71 -13.45
N PHE A 179 9.56 -18.48 -13.36
CA PHE A 179 10.22 -17.29 -13.89
C PHE A 179 9.90 -16.07 -13.02
N GLU A 180 10.90 -15.19 -12.87
CA GLU A 180 10.78 -13.89 -12.23
C GLU A 180 11.66 -12.88 -12.97
N LYS A 181 11.10 -11.70 -13.26
CA LYS A 181 11.86 -10.60 -13.85
C LYS A 181 11.32 -9.25 -13.38
N GLU A 182 12.22 -8.39 -12.89
CA GLU A 182 11.90 -6.99 -12.65
C GLU A 182 11.61 -6.28 -13.98
N ILE A 183 10.53 -5.49 -14.03
CA ILE A 183 10.09 -4.77 -15.24
C ILE A 183 10.38 -3.28 -15.14
N ALA A 184 10.14 -2.70 -13.97
CA ALA A 184 10.28 -1.27 -13.74
C ALA A 184 10.48 -0.97 -12.25
N ARG A 185 11.07 0.18 -11.97
CA ARG A 185 11.29 0.72 -10.63
C ARG A 185 11.00 2.23 -10.57
N THR A 186 10.67 2.72 -9.38
CA THR A 186 10.45 4.15 -9.12
C THR A 186 10.67 4.46 -7.63
N ASN A 187 10.73 5.74 -7.27
CA ASN A 187 10.81 6.17 -5.88
C ASN A 187 9.55 5.77 -5.09
N LEU A 188 9.68 5.62 -3.76
CA LEU A 188 8.54 5.47 -2.86
C LEU A 188 7.58 6.67 -2.98
N GLY A 189 6.29 6.44 -2.71
CA GLY A 189 5.26 7.49 -2.76
C GLY A 189 4.68 7.80 -4.15
N VAL A 190 5.25 7.25 -5.24
CA VAL A 190 4.74 7.50 -6.61
C VAL A 190 3.48 6.66 -6.89
N GLU A 191 2.33 7.10 -6.37
CA GLU A 191 1.06 6.35 -6.42
C GLU A 191 0.64 5.87 -7.82
N PHE A 192 0.94 6.65 -8.87
CA PHE A 192 0.63 6.24 -10.25
C PHE A 192 1.19 4.87 -10.58
N PHE A 193 2.39 4.54 -10.06
CA PHE A 193 3.06 3.25 -10.22
C PHE A 193 2.21 2.06 -9.76
N LEU A 194 1.38 2.25 -8.73
CA LEU A 194 0.51 1.21 -8.18
C LEU A 194 -0.60 0.78 -9.14
N VAL A 195 -0.88 1.59 -10.18
CA VAL A 195 -2.01 1.40 -11.10
C VAL A 195 -1.61 1.42 -12.58
N ILE A 196 -0.31 1.44 -12.92
CA ILE A 196 0.16 1.49 -14.32
C ILE A 196 -0.18 0.23 -15.10
N TYR A 197 -0.20 -0.94 -14.46
CA TYR A 197 -0.46 -2.20 -15.15
C TYR A 197 -1.96 -2.40 -15.35
N LYS A 198 -2.40 -2.51 -16.61
CA LYS A 198 -3.83 -2.62 -16.96
C LYS A 198 -4.24 -4.04 -17.35
N LYS A 199 -3.38 -4.76 -18.07
CA LYS A 199 -3.70 -6.10 -18.57
C LYS A 199 -2.44 -6.89 -18.92
N ILE A 200 -2.50 -8.20 -18.77
CA ILE A 200 -1.56 -9.16 -19.37
C ILE A 200 -2.31 -9.91 -20.48
N THR A 201 -1.73 -10.04 -21.67
CA THR A 201 -2.25 -10.86 -22.77
C THR A 201 -1.17 -11.82 -23.29
N VAL A 202 -1.61 -12.93 -23.88
CA VAL A 202 -0.74 -13.86 -24.62
C VAL A 202 -1.10 -13.75 -26.10
N GLU A 203 -0.14 -13.32 -26.92
CA GLU A 203 -0.31 -13.12 -28.36
C GLU A 203 0.97 -13.54 -29.07
N ASN A 204 0.87 -14.37 -30.12
CA ASN A 204 2.01 -14.81 -30.94
C ASN A 204 3.20 -15.34 -30.11
N ASP A 205 2.94 -16.31 -29.22
CA ASP A 205 3.92 -16.89 -28.29
C ASP A 205 4.66 -15.88 -27.41
N CYS A 206 4.05 -14.73 -27.14
CA CYS A 206 4.60 -13.70 -26.26
C CYS A 206 3.61 -13.35 -25.14
N LEU A 207 4.13 -13.10 -23.95
CA LEU A 207 3.41 -12.35 -22.92
C LEU A 207 3.57 -10.86 -23.19
N ILE A 208 2.45 -10.14 -23.19
CA ILE A 208 2.37 -8.71 -23.41
C ILE A 208 1.70 -8.07 -22.20
N ILE A 209 2.42 -7.20 -21.51
CA ILE A 209 1.92 -6.43 -20.37
C ILE A 209 1.61 -5.03 -20.85
N ARG A 210 0.34 -4.62 -20.75
CA ARG A 210 -0.16 -3.34 -21.23
C ARG A 210 -0.36 -2.36 -20.09
N GLY A 211 -0.09 -1.08 -20.36
CA GLY A 211 -0.39 0.05 -19.49
C GLY A 211 -0.74 1.31 -20.28
N PRO A 212 -0.72 2.48 -19.63
CA PRO A 212 -0.86 3.78 -20.28
C PRO A 212 0.15 3.97 -21.42
N LYS A 213 -0.24 4.74 -22.45
CA LYS A 213 0.57 4.95 -23.67
C LYS A 213 1.79 5.85 -23.44
N ASP A 214 1.75 6.64 -22.39
CA ASP A 214 2.75 7.62 -21.95
C ASP A 214 3.80 7.02 -21.01
N VAL A 215 3.78 5.69 -20.80
CA VAL A 215 4.78 4.98 -20.01
C VAL A 215 5.75 4.28 -20.96
N ASP A 216 6.97 4.81 -21.07
CA ASP A 216 7.95 4.43 -22.10
C ASP A 216 8.28 2.93 -22.16
N HIS A 217 8.25 2.24 -21.02
CA HIS A 217 8.55 0.81 -20.94
C HIS A 217 7.33 -0.10 -21.18
N LEU A 218 6.16 0.46 -21.51
CA LEU A 218 4.94 -0.28 -21.81
C LEU A 218 4.46 -0.02 -23.26
N PRO A 219 3.93 -1.05 -23.96
CA PRO A 219 3.72 -2.41 -23.49
C PRO A 219 5.04 -3.21 -23.38
N PHE A 220 5.25 -3.88 -22.25
CA PHE A 220 6.37 -4.78 -22.07
C PHE A 220 6.07 -6.11 -22.75
N ARG A 221 7.03 -6.66 -23.50
CA ARG A 221 6.88 -7.91 -24.25
C ARG A 221 8.00 -8.88 -23.94
N ILE A 222 7.67 -10.15 -23.77
CA ILE A 222 8.64 -11.23 -23.57
C ILE A 222 8.14 -12.52 -24.25
N ALA A 223 9.01 -13.21 -24.96
CA ALA A 223 8.65 -14.45 -25.64
C ALA A 223 8.51 -15.59 -24.61
N LEU A 224 7.52 -16.46 -24.79
CA LEU A 224 7.27 -17.59 -23.88
C LEU A 224 8.44 -18.57 -23.84
N LYS A 225 9.16 -18.72 -24.95
CA LYS A 225 10.39 -19.53 -25.04
C LYS A 225 11.52 -19.03 -24.12
N ASP A 226 11.51 -17.75 -23.73
CA ASP A 226 12.53 -17.16 -22.85
C ASP A 226 12.14 -17.30 -21.36
N ILE A 227 10.97 -17.89 -21.09
CA ILE A 227 10.36 -18.01 -19.76
C ILE A 227 10.19 -19.48 -19.37
N ILE A 228 9.68 -20.29 -20.30
CA ILE A 228 9.20 -21.65 -20.05
C ILE A 228 10.18 -22.62 -20.71
N PHE A 229 10.87 -23.41 -19.88
CA PHE A 229 11.80 -24.46 -20.29
C PHE A 229 11.09 -25.82 -20.41
#